data_AF-A0A523MJ47-F1
#
_entry.id   AF-A0A523MJ47-F1
#
_cell.length_a   1.000
_cell.length_b   1.000
_cell.length_c   1.000
_cell.angle_alpha   90.00
_cell.angle_beta   90.00
_cell.angle_gamma   90.00
#
_symmetry.space_group_name_H-M   'P 1'
#
loop_
_entity.id
_entity.type
_entity.pdbx_description
1 polymer ?
#
loop_
_entity_poly.entity_id
_entity_poly.type
_entity_poly.pdbx_seq_one_letter_code
_entity_poly.pdbx_strand_id
1 'polypeptide(L)'
;MTRNSRATGCSTRNICGSAMGTIVFGTDTKWYPHGSCFLMTSFNSGGSQPLRNADRAPLTDMPQYALLQWCVLIVAAACASASFAAERELDQDPPPGSAREIETPIQRVFPEVLVRPSLFPGITEQLQGLSPFFADTQLEVRFRTYYLRKDRVVDVISEAWAAGGSVYYRSGWLKKLIAVEMEGFTSQSVYAPDDRDGTLLLARGQEGYSALGIANAKVRVGGFVLTAGRQYLDLPYVNRNDNRMTPNTFEAMTLAKSQGALRFSTGYAWKIKTRTSDEFLSLTRAIGSDKDRGLAHVGVVWDPHEDFHIGAIGGIVPDLLAGVYGELGVGRDLANGWELRFDGQITLQTDTGDDLLGDLLDDTWNLGMRTAASYAGAVFRLGISITGPDAAIVNPYGTNPSYVDLMQRSFGRADEKALLASISYDFSNRGFEGFTVIMNFVAGFDGKLQDIHDDRQELDLTIDYRAKEGLLKNFSLRVRGSWLNEDLTDRNGTDVRVILRYDLPVI
;
A
#
# COMPACT_ATOMS: atom_id res chain seq x y z
N MET A 1 58.93 -45.18 -18.59
CA MET A 1 58.35 -46.42 -18.03
C MET A 1 57.04 -46.02 -17.34
N THR A 2 55.85 -46.19 -17.96
CA THR A 2 54.94 -47.37 -17.85
C THR A 2 54.35 -47.53 -16.42
N ARG A 3 53.03 -47.57 -16.12
CA ARG A 3 51.70 -47.59 -16.82
C ARG A 3 50.70 -46.81 -15.90
N ASN A 4 49.54 -46.22 -16.26
CA ASN A 4 48.50 -46.36 -17.30
C ASN A 4 47.24 -47.21 -16.94
N SER A 5 46.16 -46.56 -16.46
CA SER A 5 44.72 -46.90 -16.63
C SER A 5 43.84 -45.82 -15.92
N ARG A 6 43.01 -44.99 -16.59
CA ARG A 6 41.63 -45.21 -17.12
C ARG A 6 40.59 -45.60 -16.03
N ALA A 7 39.37 -45.05 -15.96
CA ALA A 7 38.69 -43.97 -16.73
C ALA A 7 37.37 -43.49 -16.03
N THR A 8 36.72 -42.43 -16.58
CA THR A 8 35.28 -42.02 -16.43
C THR A 8 34.72 -41.70 -15.03
N GLY A 9 33.78 -40.75 -14.83
CA GLY A 9 33.19 -39.75 -15.73
C GLY A 9 31.96 -39.02 -15.12
N CYS A 10 31.89 -37.70 -15.32
CA CYS A 10 30.71 -36.79 -15.29
C CYS A 10 29.74 -36.68 -14.08
N SER A 11 29.53 -35.41 -13.67
CA SER A 11 28.26 -34.79 -13.22
C SER A 11 27.62 -35.17 -11.85
N THR A 12 27.64 -34.21 -10.93
CA THR A 12 26.41 -33.66 -10.31
C THR A 12 26.59 -32.18 -9.93
N ARG A 13 25.49 -31.42 -9.97
CA ARG A 13 25.42 -29.99 -9.60
C ARG A 13 25.43 -29.82 -8.08
N ASN A 14 26.18 -28.84 -7.55
CA ASN A 14 25.94 -28.35 -6.20
C ASN A 14 24.85 -27.28 -6.24
N ILE A 15 23.69 -27.60 -5.64
CA ILE A 15 22.64 -26.65 -5.31
C ILE A 15 22.83 -26.34 -3.82
N CYS A 16 23.15 -25.09 -3.47
CA CYS A 16 23.19 -24.67 -2.08
C CYS A 16 21.77 -24.62 -1.52
N GLY A 17 21.49 -25.49 -0.55
CA GLY A 17 20.21 -25.54 0.15
C GLY A 17 20.04 -24.42 1.18
N SER A 18 18.78 -24.04 1.36
CA SER A 18 18.27 -23.16 2.42
C SER A 18 18.77 -23.49 3.82
N ALA A 19 19.21 -22.47 4.56
CA ALA A 19 19.42 -22.57 6.00
C ALA A 19 18.07 -22.38 6.73
N MET A 20 17.45 -23.49 7.14
CA MET A 20 16.41 -23.48 8.18
C MET A 20 17.09 -23.61 9.55
N GLY A 21 16.79 -22.68 10.48
CA GLY A 21 17.26 -22.76 11.86
C GLY A 21 16.54 -23.88 12.61
N THR A 22 17.26 -24.95 12.94
CA THR A 22 16.72 -26.03 13.80
C THR A 22 16.85 -25.62 15.27
N ILE A 23 15.71 -25.45 15.95
CA ILE A 23 15.68 -25.27 17.41
C ILE A 23 15.98 -26.60 18.08
N VAL A 24 16.99 -26.62 18.95
CA VAL A 24 17.42 -27.82 19.69
C VAL A 24 16.66 -27.91 21.01
N PHE A 25 15.87 -28.98 21.18
CA PHE A 25 15.31 -29.34 22.47
C PHE A 25 16.40 -29.95 23.37
N GLY A 26 16.79 -29.23 24.42
CA GLY A 26 17.67 -29.73 25.48
C GLY A 26 16.87 -30.20 26.69
N THR A 27 16.68 -31.50 26.83
CA THR A 27 16.22 -32.11 28.10
C THR A 27 17.41 -32.33 29.02
N ASP A 28 17.41 -31.75 30.22
CA ASP A 28 17.96 -32.47 31.37
C ASP A 28 17.50 -31.92 32.73
N THR A 29 17.17 -32.84 33.64
CA THR A 29 16.67 -32.57 35.00
C THR A 29 17.78 -32.61 36.04
N LYS A 30 17.72 -31.74 37.08
CA LYS A 30 18.18 -32.08 38.46
C LYS A 30 17.70 -31.09 39.55
N TRP A 31 17.27 -31.64 40.68
CA TRP A 31 16.95 -30.95 41.96
C TRP A 31 18.26 -30.64 42.74
N TYR A 32 18.36 -30.03 43.94
CA TYR A 32 17.48 -29.64 45.07
C TYR A 32 18.37 -28.71 46.00
N PRO A 33 18.03 -28.31 47.26
CA PRO A 33 16.76 -27.97 47.95
C PRO A 33 16.86 -26.63 48.78
N HIS A 34 15.96 -26.46 49.78
CA HIS A 34 15.80 -25.36 50.77
C HIS A 34 15.08 -24.10 50.24
N GLY A 35 14.02 -23.54 50.85
CA GLY A 35 13.35 -23.74 52.15
C GLY A 35 13.16 -22.37 52.83
N SER A 36 11.96 -21.86 53.13
CA SER A 36 11.09 -22.32 54.24
C SER A 36 9.69 -21.66 54.23
N CYS A 37 8.77 -22.21 55.03
CA CYS A 37 7.34 -21.89 55.20
C CYS A 37 6.98 -20.45 55.62
N PHE A 38 5.69 -20.06 55.45
CA PHE A 38 4.75 -19.87 56.59
C PHE A 38 3.25 -19.91 56.18
N LEU A 39 2.37 -20.14 57.16
CA LEU A 39 0.90 -20.39 57.17
C LEU A 39 0.03 -19.59 56.15
N MET A 40 -1.10 -20.06 55.59
CA MET A 40 -2.15 -21.04 55.98
C MET A 40 -3.20 -20.58 57.01
N THR A 41 -4.40 -20.23 56.53
CA THR A 41 -5.69 -20.44 57.23
C THR A 41 -6.78 -20.86 56.23
N SER A 42 -7.66 -21.74 56.68
CA SER A 42 -8.72 -22.38 55.88
C SER A 42 -10.11 -21.84 56.23
N PHE A 43 -11.12 -22.09 55.39
CA PHE A 43 -12.32 -22.81 55.86
C PHE A 43 -13.05 -23.50 54.68
N ASN A 44 -13.86 -24.51 55.00
CA ASN A 44 -14.29 -25.59 54.11
C ASN A 44 -15.82 -25.59 53.86
N SER A 45 -16.20 -26.36 52.84
CA SER A 45 -17.50 -27.01 52.53
C SER A 45 -18.49 -26.23 51.66
N GLY A 46 -19.23 -26.87 50.74
CA GLY A 46 -19.23 -28.29 50.32
C GLY A 46 -20.59 -28.66 49.72
N GLY A 47 -20.63 -29.37 48.59
CA GLY A 47 -21.92 -29.73 47.97
C GLY A 47 -21.80 -30.27 46.55
N SER A 48 -21.95 -31.59 46.40
CA SER A 48 -21.88 -32.30 45.12
C SER A 48 -23.21 -33.00 44.84
N GLN A 49 -23.74 -32.88 43.61
CA GLN A 49 -24.04 -34.04 42.75
C GLN A 49 -24.51 -33.59 41.33
N PRO A 50 -24.25 -34.38 40.28
CA PRO A 50 -24.62 -34.07 38.89
C PRO A 50 -25.90 -34.79 38.45
N LEU A 51 -26.59 -34.32 37.39
CA LEU A 51 -27.40 -35.20 36.51
C LEU A 51 -27.75 -34.55 35.15
N ARG A 52 -27.54 -35.36 34.09
CA ARG A 52 -28.29 -35.48 32.82
C ARG A 52 -28.07 -34.49 31.66
N ASN A 53 -27.80 -35.12 30.51
CA ASN A 53 -27.94 -34.62 29.15
C ASN A 53 -29.30 -33.97 28.87
N ALA A 54 -29.30 -32.96 28.00
CA ALA A 54 -30.44 -32.56 27.19
C ALA A 54 -29.95 -32.30 25.75
N ASP A 55 -30.83 -32.53 24.77
CA ASP A 55 -30.48 -32.77 23.38
C ASP A 55 -30.05 -31.53 22.55
N ARG A 56 -29.37 -31.80 21.43
CA ARG A 56 -29.13 -30.80 20.37
C ARG A 56 -30.45 -30.45 19.68
N ALA A 57 -30.80 -29.17 19.67
CA ALA A 57 -31.85 -28.60 18.81
C ALA A 57 -31.21 -27.77 17.68
N PRO A 58 -31.81 -27.70 16.47
CA PRO A 58 -31.19 -27.09 15.29
C PRO A 58 -31.28 -25.55 15.25
N LEU A 59 -30.31 -24.94 14.57
CA LEU A 59 -30.26 -23.51 14.25
C LEU A 59 -31.28 -23.13 13.16
N THR A 60 -32.47 -22.72 13.58
CA THR A 60 -33.41 -21.94 12.76
C THR A 60 -34.17 -20.95 13.64
N ASP A 61 -33.74 -19.68 13.60
CA ASP A 61 -34.56 -18.45 13.73
C ASP A 61 -33.67 -17.27 14.20
N MET A 62 -33.23 -16.43 13.26
CA MET A 62 -32.77 -15.06 13.55
C MET A 62 -33.74 -14.06 12.89
N PRO A 63 -34.34 -13.12 13.65
CA PRO A 63 -35.32 -12.19 13.11
C PRO A 63 -34.66 -11.08 12.29
N GLN A 64 -35.15 -10.88 11.06
CA GLN A 64 -34.59 -9.99 10.02
C GLN A 64 -34.70 -8.47 10.33
N TYR A 65 -35.02 -8.09 11.56
CA TYR A 65 -35.26 -6.70 11.98
C TYR A 65 -34.18 -6.11 12.90
N ALA A 66 -33.23 -6.91 13.38
CA ALA A 66 -32.13 -6.41 14.22
C ALA A 66 -31.10 -5.58 13.41
N LEU A 67 -30.71 -6.04 12.22
CA LEU A 67 -29.67 -5.39 11.39
C LEU A 67 -30.03 -3.95 11.00
N LEU A 68 -31.29 -3.68 10.66
CA LEU A 68 -31.70 -2.35 10.18
C LEU A 68 -31.68 -1.27 11.28
N GLN A 69 -31.85 -1.66 12.55
CA GLN A 69 -31.91 -0.70 13.67
C GLN A 69 -30.51 -0.25 14.12
N TRP A 70 -29.47 -1.09 13.96
CA TRP A 70 -28.09 -0.67 14.17
C TRP A 70 -27.59 0.30 13.10
N CYS A 71 -27.97 0.09 11.82
CA CYS A 71 -27.62 0.99 10.73
C CYS A 71 -28.16 2.43 10.91
N VAL A 72 -29.29 2.62 11.57
CA VAL A 72 -29.91 3.96 11.75
C VAL A 72 -29.37 4.69 12.98
N LEU A 73 -28.98 3.97 14.05
CA LEU A 73 -28.43 4.61 15.26
C LEU A 73 -26.97 5.05 15.10
N ILE A 74 -26.17 4.39 14.25
CA ILE A 74 -24.80 4.81 13.95
C ILE A 74 -24.76 6.15 13.18
N VAL A 75 -25.78 6.46 12.38
CA VAL A 75 -25.89 7.73 11.64
C VAL A 75 -26.22 8.92 12.56
N ALA A 76 -26.80 8.68 13.74
CA ALA A 76 -27.23 9.74 14.68
C ALA A 76 -26.15 10.18 15.69
N ALA A 77 -25.01 9.49 15.75
CA ALA A 77 -23.87 9.84 16.60
C ALA A 77 -22.74 10.56 15.82
N ALA A 78 -23.04 11.10 14.63
CA ALA A 78 -22.08 11.67 13.68
C ALA A 78 -21.54 13.06 14.10
N CYS A 79 -20.82 13.12 15.23
CA CYS A 79 -20.15 14.32 15.74
C CYS A 79 -18.75 14.05 16.33
N ALA A 80 -17.95 13.15 15.74
CA ALA A 80 -16.48 13.06 15.92
C ALA A 80 -15.89 12.07 14.91
N SER A 81 -15.20 12.57 13.89
CA SER A 81 -14.80 11.85 12.67
C SER A 81 -13.96 12.83 11.82
N ALA A 82 -12.97 12.51 10.96
CA ALA A 82 -12.46 11.22 10.43
C ALA A 82 -11.21 11.50 9.46
N SER A 83 -10.40 10.57 8.89
CA SER A 83 -9.20 10.74 7.97
C SER A 83 -9.10 9.65 6.86
N PHE A 84 -8.23 9.78 5.83
CA PHE A 84 -7.80 8.71 4.88
C PHE A 84 -6.27 8.49 4.95
N ALA A 85 -5.81 7.43 4.27
CA ALA A 85 -4.45 6.93 4.04
C ALA A 85 -3.43 8.03 3.79
N ALA A 86 -2.81 8.49 4.86
CA ALA A 86 -1.89 9.60 4.83
C ALA A 86 -0.63 9.28 4.00
N GLU A 87 -0.14 8.03 4.04
CA GLU A 87 1.04 7.62 3.28
C GLU A 87 0.76 7.53 1.77
N ARG A 88 -0.35 6.92 1.35
CA ARG A 88 -0.64 6.68 -0.09
C ARG A 88 -0.88 7.99 -0.86
N GLU A 89 -1.37 9.04 -0.21
CA GLU A 89 -1.42 10.40 -0.79
C GLU A 89 0.00 10.94 -1.06
N LEU A 90 0.96 10.64 -0.18
CA LEU A 90 2.32 11.20 -0.14
C LEU A 90 3.38 10.34 -0.85
N ASP A 91 2.98 9.37 -1.68
CA ASP A 91 3.90 8.65 -2.55
C ASP A 91 4.23 9.45 -3.82
N GLN A 92 3.22 9.96 -4.50
CA GLN A 92 3.36 10.58 -5.83
C GLN A 92 3.24 12.11 -5.78
N ASP A 93 2.37 12.64 -4.93
CA ASP A 93 1.93 14.04 -4.94
C ASP A 93 2.18 14.76 -3.60
N PRO A 94 2.27 16.11 -3.59
CA PRO A 94 2.24 16.90 -2.35
C PRO A 94 0.90 16.72 -1.61
N PRO A 95 0.84 16.99 -0.30
CA PRO A 95 -0.43 17.07 0.41
C PRO A 95 -1.33 18.14 -0.25
N PRO A 96 -2.65 17.89 -0.40
CA PRO A 96 -3.57 18.82 -1.03
C PRO A 96 -3.75 20.11 -0.20
N GLY A 97 -4.07 21.21 -0.89
CA GLY A 97 -4.36 22.52 -0.30
C GLY A 97 -5.84 22.73 0.04
N SER A 98 -6.73 21.88 -0.47
CA SER A 98 -8.17 21.88 -0.23
C SER A 98 -8.71 20.52 0.20
N ALA A 99 -9.93 20.49 0.74
CA ALA A 99 -10.65 19.25 1.05
C ALA A 99 -11.23 18.59 -0.21
N ARG A 100 -11.36 19.31 -1.34
CA ARG A 100 -11.79 18.77 -2.63
C ARG A 100 -10.71 17.99 -3.36
N GLU A 101 -9.46 18.47 -3.31
CA GLU A 101 -8.28 17.80 -3.89
C GLU A 101 -7.91 16.46 -3.21
N ILE A 102 -8.65 16.06 -2.17
CA ILE A 102 -8.49 14.76 -1.53
C ILE A 102 -8.97 13.65 -2.46
N GLU A 103 -8.02 13.00 -3.13
CA GLU A 103 -8.25 11.77 -3.89
C GLU A 103 -8.25 10.52 -3.00
N THR A 104 -9.28 9.70 -3.18
CA THR A 104 -9.46 8.47 -2.42
C THR A 104 -8.75 7.24 -3.02
N PRO A 105 -8.54 6.16 -2.24
CA PRO A 105 -8.11 4.87 -2.76
C PRO A 105 -8.94 4.38 -3.96
N ILE A 106 -10.27 4.57 -3.97
CA ILE A 106 -11.12 4.12 -5.08
C ILE A 106 -11.07 5.05 -6.30
N GLN A 107 -10.92 6.37 -6.12
CA GLN A 107 -10.76 7.32 -7.22
C GLN A 107 -9.44 7.06 -7.96
N ARG A 108 -8.37 6.75 -7.23
CA ARG A 108 -7.03 6.41 -7.76
C ARG A 108 -6.97 5.13 -8.60
N VAL A 109 -8.03 4.31 -8.64
CA VAL A 109 -8.14 3.13 -9.55
C VAL A 109 -8.17 3.53 -11.02
N PHE A 110 -8.64 4.74 -11.31
CA PHE A 110 -8.78 5.28 -12.67
C PHE A 110 -7.94 6.55 -12.85
N PRO A 111 -6.59 6.46 -12.70
CA PRO A 111 -5.74 7.64 -12.71
C PRO A 111 -5.87 8.39 -14.03
N GLU A 112 -5.96 9.72 -13.96
CA GLU A 112 -5.93 10.53 -15.16
C GLU A 112 -4.58 10.40 -15.86
N VAL A 113 -4.61 10.48 -17.20
CA VAL A 113 -3.39 10.49 -18.00
C VAL A 113 -2.79 11.87 -17.90
N LEU A 114 -1.88 12.06 -16.94
CA LEU A 114 -1.14 13.31 -16.79
C LEU A 114 -0.35 13.61 -18.08
N VAL A 115 -0.65 14.74 -18.71
CA VAL A 115 0.07 15.25 -19.88
C VAL A 115 0.88 16.48 -19.46
N ARG A 116 2.20 16.36 -19.50
CA ARG A 116 3.12 17.47 -19.20
C ARG A 116 3.57 18.11 -20.52
N PRO A 117 3.55 19.45 -20.65
CA PRO A 117 4.14 20.12 -21.80
C PRO A 117 5.64 19.81 -21.91
N SER A 118 6.11 19.49 -23.12
CA SER A 118 7.53 19.29 -23.41
C SER A 118 8.37 20.52 -23.03
N LEU A 119 9.56 20.28 -22.47
CA LEU A 119 10.59 21.32 -22.29
C LEU A 119 11.46 21.53 -23.56
N PHE A 120 11.19 20.81 -24.64
CA PHE A 120 11.91 20.85 -25.92
C PHE A 120 10.95 21.00 -27.10
N PRO A 121 10.27 22.16 -27.24
CA PRO A 121 9.20 22.36 -28.24
C PRO A 121 9.64 22.05 -29.68
N GLY A 122 10.89 22.35 -30.06
CA GLY A 122 11.42 22.07 -31.40
C GLY A 122 11.54 20.58 -31.76
N ILE A 123 11.52 19.65 -30.78
CA ILE A 123 11.40 18.21 -31.05
C ILE A 123 9.93 17.87 -31.31
N THR A 124 9.03 18.43 -30.50
CA THR A 124 7.57 18.22 -30.61
C THR A 124 7.05 18.73 -31.98
N GLU A 125 7.50 19.91 -32.42
CA GLU A 125 7.16 20.50 -33.73
C GLU A 125 7.51 19.57 -34.91
N GLN A 126 8.65 18.85 -34.85
CA GLN A 126 9.05 17.90 -35.90
C GLN A 126 8.11 16.69 -35.98
N LEU A 127 7.47 16.33 -34.87
CA LEU A 127 6.54 15.18 -34.80
C LEU A 127 5.10 15.54 -35.20
N GLN A 128 4.71 16.82 -35.12
CA GLN A 128 3.35 17.28 -35.46
C GLN A 128 2.95 16.98 -36.92
N GLY A 129 3.92 16.87 -37.84
CA GLY A 129 3.67 16.48 -39.23
C GLY A 129 3.44 14.99 -39.47
N LEU A 130 3.58 14.14 -38.44
CA LEU A 130 3.43 12.69 -38.53
C LEU A 130 2.00 12.25 -38.17
N SER A 131 1.71 10.95 -38.31
CA SER A 131 0.43 10.39 -37.85
C SER A 131 0.26 10.58 -36.33
N PRO A 132 -0.98 10.66 -35.80
CA PRO A 132 -1.23 10.84 -34.36
C PRO A 132 -0.47 9.89 -33.43
N PHE A 133 -0.18 8.66 -33.87
CA PHE A 133 0.65 7.71 -33.13
C PHE A 133 2.04 8.26 -32.73
N PHE A 134 2.63 9.10 -33.59
CA PHE A 134 3.90 9.78 -33.34
C PHE A 134 3.71 11.21 -32.84
N ALA A 135 2.74 11.96 -33.38
CA ALA A 135 2.49 13.35 -32.99
C ALA A 135 2.04 13.50 -31.53
N ASP A 136 1.23 12.56 -31.01
CA ASP A 136 0.77 12.56 -29.61
C ASP A 136 1.68 11.68 -28.71
N THR A 137 2.93 11.44 -29.11
CA THR A 137 3.93 10.73 -28.29
C THR A 137 4.20 11.50 -27.01
N GLN A 138 4.45 10.77 -25.92
CA GLN A 138 5.04 11.31 -24.71
C GLN A 138 6.32 10.56 -24.39
N LEU A 139 7.39 11.31 -24.12
CA LEU A 139 8.68 10.79 -23.70
C LEU A 139 9.15 11.58 -22.50
N GLU A 140 9.41 10.91 -21.38
CA GLU A 140 9.75 11.57 -20.13
C GLU A 140 10.92 10.85 -19.45
N VAL A 141 11.91 11.60 -19.00
CA VAL A 141 13.00 11.09 -18.16
C VAL A 141 12.77 11.58 -16.74
N ARG A 142 12.53 10.66 -15.82
CA ARG A 142 12.23 10.95 -14.41
C ARG A 142 13.45 10.58 -13.58
N PHE A 143 14.16 11.56 -13.04
CA PHE A 143 15.27 11.32 -12.13
C PHE A 143 14.73 11.21 -10.70
N ARG A 144 15.23 10.25 -9.93
CA ARG A 144 14.93 10.08 -8.50
C ARG A 144 16.23 9.78 -7.75
N THR A 145 16.42 10.41 -6.62
CA THR A 145 17.40 9.97 -5.62
C THR A 145 16.77 10.02 -4.23
N TYR A 146 17.13 9.05 -3.40
CA TYR A 146 16.42 8.73 -2.17
C TYR A 146 17.44 8.27 -1.13
N TYR A 147 17.62 9.06 -0.07
CA TYR A 147 18.26 8.61 1.16
C TYR A 147 17.17 8.18 2.15
N LEU A 148 17.33 6.97 2.71
CA LEU A 148 16.44 6.40 3.71
C LEU A 148 17.29 5.80 4.83
N ARG A 149 17.04 6.23 6.05
CA ARG A 149 17.48 5.54 7.26
C ARG A 149 16.27 5.15 8.11
N LYS A 150 16.28 3.92 8.60
CA LYS A 150 15.30 3.32 9.51
C LYS A 150 16.02 2.80 10.73
N ASP A 151 15.82 3.43 11.87
CA ASP A 151 16.15 2.87 13.18
C ASP A 151 14.89 2.15 13.67
N ARG A 152 14.91 0.82 13.83
CA ARG A 152 13.68 0.05 14.14
C ARG A 152 13.40 -0.01 15.65
N VAL A 153 12.18 -0.44 16.00
CA VAL A 153 11.78 -0.83 17.37
C VAL A 153 12.55 -2.06 17.92
N VAL A 154 13.35 -2.71 17.07
CA VAL A 154 14.32 -3.75 17.41
C VAL A 154 15.73 -3.24 17.04
N ASP A 155 16.79 -3.85 17.59
CA ASP A 155 18.19 -3.43 17.36
C ASP A 155 18.72 -3.77 15.94
N VAL A 156 18.08 -3.18 14.93
CA VAL A 156 18.36 -3.35 13.50
C VAL A 156 18.20 -1.99 12.83
N ILE A 157 19.27 -1.51 12.21
CA ILE A 157 19.28 -0.29 11.41
C ILE A 157 19.25 -0.70 9.93
N SER A 158 18.40 -0.06 9.13
CA SER A 158 18.46 -0.14 7.67
C SER A 158 18.80 1.24 7.10
N GLU A 159 19.83 1.35 6.27
CA GLU A 159 20.30 2.64 5.75
C GLU A 159 20.87 2.54 4.33
N ALA A 160 20.40 3.39 3.43
CA ALA A 160 20.89 3.48 2.07
C ALA A 160 20.57 4.84 1.43
N TRP A 161 21.43 5.26 0.52
CA TRP A 161 21.21 6.30 -0.47
C TRP A 161 21.29 5.66 -1.86
N ALA A 162 20.19 5.76 -2.62
CA ALA A 162 20.14 5.32 -4.00
C ALA A 162 19.90 6.50 -4.96
N ALA A 163 20.38 6.36 -6.20
CA ALA A 163 20.11 7.26 -7.31
C ALA A 163 19.71 6.47 -8.55
N GLY A 164 18.87 7.05 -9.39
CA GLY A 164 18.30 6.38 -10.55
C GLY A 164 17.06 7.10 -11.04
N GLY A 165 16.02 6.34 -11.38
CA GLY A 165 14.80 6.89 -11.96
C GLY A 165 14.21 6.00 -13.04
N SER A 166 13.52 6.62 -14.01
CA SER A 166 12.93 5.92 -15.15
C SER A 166 12.97 6.71 -16.46
N VAL A 167 12.84 5.99 -17.57
CA VAL A 167 12.50 6.54 -18.89
C VAL A 167 11.14 6.00 -19.27
N TYR A 168 10.15 6.88 -19.34
CA TYR A 168 8.77 6.58 -19.71
C TYR A 168 8.49 6.98 -21.15
N TYR A 169 7.89 6.07 -21.92
CA TYR A 169 7.46 6.28 -23.29
C TYR A 169 6.01 5.83 -23.47
N ARG A 170 5.20 6.67 -24.13
CA ARG A 170 3.87 6.28 -24.61
C ARG A 170 3.64 6.85 -26.01
N SER A 171 3.09 6.03 -26.90
CA SER A 171 2.65 6.50 -28.21
C SER A 171 1.33 7.27 -28.14
N GLY A 172 1.03 8.03 -29.20
CA GLY A 172 -0.34 8.41 -29.50
C GLY A 172 -1.22 7.23 -29.93
N TRP A 173 -2.48 7.51 -30.27
CA TRP A 173 -3.43 6.47 -30.69
C TRP A 173 -3.43 6.26 -32.21
N LEU A 174 -2.77 5.20 -32.68
CA LEU A 174 -2.82 4.76 -34.08
C LEU A 174 -4.27 4.46 -34.47
N LYS A 175 -4.76 5.21 -35.47
CA LYS A 175 -6.15 5.15 -35.97
C LYS A 175 -7.22 5.26 -34.86
N LYS A 176 -6.92 5.97 -33.76
CA LYS A 176 -7.75 6.09 -32.55
C LYS A 176 -8.02 4.75 -31.82
N LEU A 177 -7.33 3.67 -32.20
CA LEU A 177 -7.60 2.30 -31.78
C LEU A 177 -6.48 1.69 -30.96
N ILE A 178 -5.21 1.83 -31.38
CA ILE A 178 -4.06 1.14 -30.77
C ILE A 178 -3.06 2.15 -30.21
N ALA A 179 -2.55 1.92 -29.00
CA ALA A 179 -1.39 2.62 -28.44
C ALA A 179 -0.43 1.63 -27.76
N VAL A 180 0.81 2.05 -27.52
CA VAL A 180 1.82 1.27 -26.78
C VAL A 180 2.46 2.12 -25.68
N GLU A 181 2.97 1.45 -24.64
CA GLU A 181 3.57 2.11 -23.48
C GLU A 181 4.73 1.26 -22.94
N MET A 182 5.82 1.93 -22.55
CA MET A 182 7.02 1.32 -22.01
C MET A 182 7.61 2.20 -20.90
N GLU A 183 8.14 1.58 -19.85
CA GLU A 183 8.89 2.29 -18.80
C GLU A 183 10.00 1.39 -18.26
N GLY A 184 11.23 1.85 -18.43
CA GLY A 184 12.44 1.23 -17.89
C GLY A 184 12.90 1.99 -16.65
N PHE A 185 13.23 1.26 -15.58
CA PHE A 185 13.64 1.80 -14.28
C PHE A 185 15.08 1.41 -13.95
N THR A 186 15.74 2.20 -13.11
CA THR A 186 17.02 1.85 -12.50
C THR A 186 17.11 2.37 -11.07
N SER A 187 17.77 1.60 -10.20
CA SER A 187 18.16 2.01 -8.85
C SER A 187 19.61 1.58 -8.60
N GLN A 188 20.50 2.53 -8.36
CA GLN A 188 21.94 2.32 -8.18
C GLN A 188 22.38 2.86 -6.82
N SER A 189 23.32 2.18 -6.17
CA SER A 189 23.83 2.61 -4.87
C SER A 189 24.72 3.85 -4.98
N VAL A 190 24.47 4.82 -4.11
CA VAL A 190 25.35 5.98 -3.84
C VAL A 190 26.06 5.79 -2.51
N TYR A 191 25.34 5.29 -1.50
CA TYR A 191 25.86 4.88 -0.21
C TYR A 191 25.00 3.74 0.32
N ALA A 192 25.60 2.59 0.62
CA ALA A 192 24.88 1.47 1.18
C ALA A 192 25.84 0.55 1.95
N PRO A 193 25.85 0.60 3.29
CA PRO A 193 26.62 -0.34 4.09
C PRO A 193 26.02 -1.74 4.06
N ASP A 194 26.85 -2.77 3.86
CA ASP A 194 26.43 -4.17 3.76
C ASP A 194 25.71 -4.67 5.04
N ASP A 195 26.03 -4.07 6.20
CA ASP A 195 25.42 -4.35 7.51
C ASP A 195 24.04 -3.69 7.71
N ARG A 196 23.56 -2.86 6.77
CA ARG A 196 22.35 -2.03 6.91
C ARG A 196 21.31 -2.24 5.82
N ASP A 197 21.22 -3.45 5.28
CA ASP A 197 20.19 -3.83 4.31
C ASP A 197 18.75 -3.70 4.86
N GLY A 198 17.76 -3.75 3.97
CA GLY A 198 16.34 -3.73 4.31
C GLY A 198 15.66 -2.37 4.19
N THR A 199 16.32 -1.38 3.58
CA THR A 199 15.68 -0.10 3.20
C THR A 199 14.63 -0.27 2.11
N LEU A 200 14.79 -1.28 1.25
CA LEU A 200 14.02 -1.51 0.03
C LEU A 200 14.19 -0.42 -1.03
N LEU A 201 15.31 0.33 -1.02
CA LEU A 201 15.69 1.21 -2.14
C LEU A 201 16.46 0.46 -3.23
N LEU A 202 17.16 -0.60 -2.84
CA LEU A 202 18.03 -1.44 -3.66
C LEU A 202 17.55 -2.90 -3.57
N ALA A 203 18.15 -3.79 -4.37
CA ALA A 203 17.91 -5.22 -4.24
C ALA A 203 18.55 -5.76 -2.93
N ARG A 204 18.21 -6.99 -2.55
CA ARG A 204 18.77 -7.65 -1.36
C ARG A 204 20.30 -7.67 -1.43
N GLY A 205 20.97 -7.47 -0.30
CA GLY A 205 22.42 -7.30 -0.26
C GLY A 205 22.86 -5.93 -0.77
N GLN A 206 21.96 -4.94 -0.74
CA GLN A 206 22.20 -3.56 -1.17
C GLN A 206 22.62 -3.40 -2.66
N GLU A 207 22.31 -4.39 -3.50
CA GLU A 207 22.70 -4.41 -4.92
C GLU A 207 21.87 -3.45 -5.80
N GLY A 208 22.53 -2.83 -6.78
CA GLY A 208 21.88 -2.02 -7.82
C GLY A 208 21.17 -2.88 -8.87
N TYR A 209 20.04 -2.41 -9.39
CA TYR A 209 19.25 -3.15 -10.38
C TYR A 209 18.63 -2.24 -11.45
N SER A 210 18.18 -2.83 -12.56
CA SER A 210 17.44 -2.14 -13.63
C SER A 210 16.38 -3.04 -14.22
N ALA A 211 15.19 -2.52 -14.50
CA ALA A 211 14.02 -3.33 -14.83
C ALA A 211 13.15 -2.69 -15.91
N LEU A 212 12.71 -3.47 -16.91
CA LEU A 212 11.63 -3.06 -17.82
C LEU A 212 10.27 -3.34 -17.16
N GLY A 213 9.83 -2.39 -16.34
CA GLY A 213 8.64 -2.54 -15.48
C GLY A 213 7.33 -2.35 -16.22
N ILE A 214 7.29 -1.51 -17.27
CA ILE A 214 6.10 -1.32 -18.14
C ILE A 214 6.49 -1.66 -19.57
N ALA A 215 5.63 -2.42 -20.24
CA ALA A 215 5.74 -2.85 -21.63
C ALA A 215 4.38 -3.46 -22.05
N ASN A 216 3.48 -2.63 -22.58
CA ASN A 216 2.12 -3.04 -22.91
C ASN A 216 1.61 -2.48 -24.25
N ALA A 217 0.54 -3.10 -24.74
CA ALA A 217 -0.27 -2.58 -25.83
C ALA A 217 -1.70 -2.31 -25.32
N LYS A 218 -2.32 -1.25 -25.86
CA LYS A 218 -3.64 -0.75 -25.49
C LYS A 218 -4.56 -0.74 -26.71
N VAL A 219 -5.79 -1.24 -26.57
CA VAL A 219 -6.82 -1.25 -27.61
C VAL A 219 -8.08 -0.54 -27.09
N ARG A 220 -8.54 0.50 -27.80
CA ARG A 220 -9.69 1.34 -27.41
C ARG A 220 -10.91 1.05 -28.28
N VAL A 221 -12.00 0.57 -27.68
CA VAL A 221 -13.28 0.31 -28.37
C VAL A 221 -14.45 0.72 -27.46
N GLY A 222 -15.41 1.48 -27.99
CA GLY A 222 -16.66 1.79 -27.28
C GLY A 222 -16.51 2.56 -25.96
N GLY A 223 -15.42 3.32 -25.79
CA GLY A 223 -15.07 4.00 -24.53
C GLY A 223 -14.34 3.13 -23.50
N PHE A 224 -14.18 1.84 -23.78
CA PHE A 224 -13.32 0.94 -23.01
C PHE A 224 -11.90 0.93 -23.58
N VAL A 225 -10.93 0.66 -22.72
CA VAL A 225 -9.53 0.37 -23.07
C VAL A 225 -9.16 -0.99 -22.51
N LEU A 226 -8.77 -1.90 -23.39
CA LEU A 226 -8.09 -3.16 -23.06
C LEU A 226 -6.59 -2.89 -23.01
N THR A 227 -5.91 -3.19 -21.90
CA THR A 227 -4.45 -3.09 -21.75
C THR A 227 -3.88 -4.47 -21.48
N ALA A 228 -2.94 -4.92 -22.32
CA ALA A 228 -2.31 -6.24 -22.20
C ALA A 228 -0.78 -6.13 -22.16
N GLY A 229 -0.15 -6.83 -21.20
CA GLY A 229 1.29 -6.83 -20.97
C GLY A 229 1.66 -6.28 -19.59
N ARG A 230 2.89 -5.76 -19.47
CA ARG A 230 3.41 -5.19 -18.22
C ARG A 230 2.86 -3.78 -18.02
N GLN A 231 2.13 -3.57 -16.93
CA GLN A 231 1.36 -2.37 -16.66
C GLN A 231 1.32 -2.05 -15.17
N TYR A 232 0.89 -0.83 -14.85
CA TYR A 232 0.51 -0.47 -13.49
C TYR A 232 -0.87 -1.02 -13.15
N LEU A 233 -1.05 -1.36 -11.88
CA LEU A 233 -2.36 -1.49 -11.24
C LEU A 233 -2.34 -0.51 -10.06
N ASP A 234 -3.50 0.06 -9.73
CA ASP A 234 -3.68 1.03 -8.64
C ASP A 234 -4.89 0.67 -7.77
N LEU A 235 -5.17 -0.63 -7.64
CA LEU A 235 -6.31 -1.12 -6.88
C LEU A 235 -6.06 -0.94 -5.36
N PRO A 236 -7.11 -0.96 -4.51
CA PRO A 236 -6.97 -1.29 -3.10
C PRO A 236 -6.20 -2.60 -2.94
N TYR A 237 -5.23 -2.66 -2.02
CA TYR A 237 -4.36 -3.81 -1.73
C TYR A 237 -3.42 -4.30 -2.87
N VAL A 238 -3.66 -3.93 -4.13
CA VAL A 238 -2.87 -4.35 -5.30
C VAL A 238 -2.49 -3.12 -6.12
N ASN A 239 -1.34 -2.52 -5.82
CA ASN A 239 -0.95 -1.22 -6.35
C ASN A 239 0.56 -1.02 -6.50
N ARG A 240 0.93 0.11 -7.11
CA ARG A 240 2.31 0.53 -7.39
C ARG A 240 3.22 0.60 -6.16
N ASN A 241 2.70 0.91 -4.97
CA ASN A 241 3.51 1.02 -3.74
C ASN A 241 4.80 1.85 -3.97
N ASP A 242 4.69 3.02 -4.62
CA ASP A 242 5.81 3.81 -5.18
C ASP A 242 6.54 4.66 -4.12
N ASN A 243 6.70 4.10 -2.93
CA ASN A 243 7.30 4.76 -1.77
C ASN A 243 8.82 4.51 -1.65
N ARG A 244 9.46 3.98 -2.71
CA ARG A 244 10.89 3.63 -2.81
C ARG A 244 11.50 4.16 -4.13
N MET A 245 12.46 3.44 -4.72
CA MET A 245 13.14 3.86 -5.96
C MET A 245 12.40 3.47 -7.23
N THR A 246 11.79 2.28 -7.26
CA THR A 246 10.94 1.83 -8.37
C THR A 246 9.60 1.33 -7.82
N PRO A 247 8.51 1.44 -8.59
CA PRO A 247 7.21 0.90 -8.20
C PRO A 247 7.12 -0.63 -8.39
N ASN A 248 6.11 -1.21 -7.77
CA ASN A 248 5.53 -2.48 -8.19
C ASN A 248 4.91 -2.33 -9.59
N THR A 249 5.09 -3.33 -10.46
CA THR A 249 4.38 -3.43 -11.75
C THR A 249 3.90 -4.85 -11.99
N PHE A 250 2.93 -5.03 -12.88
CA PHE A 250 2.19 -6.29 -13.04
C PHE A 250 2.13 -6.75 -14.49
N GLU A 251 2.30 -8.05 -14.74
CA GLU A 251 1.99 -8.67 -16.03
C GLU A 251 0.52 -9.10 -16.00
N ALA A 252 -0.31 -8.40 -16.78
CA ALA A 252 -1.76 -8.48 -16.66
C ALA A 252 -2.49 -8.23 -18.00
N MET A 253 -3.78 -8.56 -18.02
CA MET A 253 -4.74 -8.08 -19.01
C MET A 253 -5.91 -7.41 -18.27
N THR A 254 -6.16 -6.14 -18.57
CA THR A 254 -7.19 -5.33 -17.91
C THR A 254 -8.13 -4.73 -18.95
N LEU A 255 -9.42 -4.69 -18.65
CA LEU A 255 -10.43 -3.96 -19.41
C LEU A 255 -11.02 -2.89 -18.50
N ALA A 256 -10.82 -1.63 -18.88
CA ALA A 256 -11.28 -0.49 -18.08
C ALA A 256 -12.08 0.52 -18.90
N LYS A 257 -13.09 1.12 -18.27
CA LYS A 257 -13.73 2.36 -18.71
C LYS A 257 -13.45 3.39 -17.62
N SER A 258 -12.47 4.26 -17.83
CA SER A 258 -12.07 5.30 -16.88
C SER A 258 -12.83 6.62 -17.03
N GLN A 259 -13.57 6.81 -18.13
CA GLN A 259 -14.23 8.09 -18.45
C GLN A 259 -15.74 8.08 -18.18
N GLY A 260 -16.24 9.23 -17.71
CA GLY A 260 -17.63 9.49 -17.39
C GLY A 260 -18.02 9.06 -15.97
N ALA A 261 -19.30 9.30 -15.62
CA ALA A 261 -19.82 9.12 -14.27
C ALA A 261 -19.77 7.68 -13.75
N LEU A 262 -19.93 6.69 -14.63
CA LEU A 262 -19.83 5.27 -14.28
C LEU A 262 -18.54 4.70 -14.87
N ARG A 263 -17.58 4.42 -13.99
CA ARG A 263 -16.26 3.85 -14.27
C ARG A 263 -16.23 2.37 -13.87
N PHE A 264 -15.45 1.57 -14.59
CA PHE A 264 -15.39 0.12 -14.41
C PHE A 264 -13.99 -0.41 -14.71
N SER A 265 -13.53 -1.38 -13.92
CA SER A 265 -12.27 -2.09 -14.13
C SER A 265 -12.46 -3.58 -13.88
N THR A 266 -11.96 -4.43 -14.76
CA THR A 266 -11.82 -5.87 -14.53
C THR A 266 -10.55 -6.37 -15.19
N GLY A 267 -10.03 -7.51 -14.74
CA GLY A 267 -8.85 -8.09 -15.36
C GLY A 267 -8.34 -9.34 -14.68
N TYR A 268 -7.23 -9.83 -15.22
CA TYR A 268 -6.44 -10.90 -14.61
C TYR A 268 -4.97 -10.47 -14.60
N ALA A 269 -4.33 -10.55 -13.42
CA ALA A 269 -2.92 -10.23 -13.21
C ALA A 269 -2.20 -11.49 -12.72
N TRP A 270 -1.28 -12.01 -13.53
CA TRP A 270 -0.64 -13.31 -13.27
C TRP A 270 0.76 -13.19 -12.71
N LYS A 271 1.44 -12.05 -12.85
CA LYS A 271 2.75 -11.79 -12.22
C LYS A 271 2.87 -10.38 -11.67
N ILE A 272 3.76 -10.23 -10.69
CA ILE A 272 4.20 -8.98 -10.09
C ILE A 272 5.73 -8.88 -10.15
N LYS A 273 6.23 -7.69 -10.46
CA LYS A 273 7.59 -7.23 -10.16
C LYS A 273 7.50 -6.33 -8.94
N THR A 274 8.18 -6.67 -7.84
CA THR A 274 8.16 -5.85 -6.62
C THR A 274 9.10 -4.64 -6.72
N ARG A 275 8.89 -3.61 -5.90
CA ARG A 275 9.68 -2.36 -5.80
C ARG A 275 11.20 -2.49 -5.54
N THR A 276 11.73 -3.71 -5.43
CA THR A 276 13.16 -4.04 -5.19
C THR A 276 13.70 -5.13 -6.11
N SER A 277 12.97 -5.45 -7.19
CA SER A 277 13.33 -6.53 -8.13
C SER A 277 13.16 -6.08 -9.58
N ASP A 278 13.86 -6.76 -10.47
CA ASP A 278 13.72 -6.76 -11.93
C ASP A 278 12.97 -7.99 -12.47
N GLU A 279 12.78 -9.02 -11.65
CA GLU A 279 12.04 -10.24 -12.01
C GLU A 279 10.52 -10.07 -11.88
N PHE A 280 9.79 -10.80 -12.72
CA PHE A 280 8.34 -10.95 -12.65
C PHE A 280 7.99 -12.36 -12.18
N LEU A 281 7.62 -12.51 -10.91
CA LEU A 281 7.17 -13.76 -10.31
C LEU A 281 5.64 -13.83 -10.33
N SER A 282 5.05 -15.02 -10.30
CA SER A 282 3.61 -15.14 -10.07
C SER A 282 3.25 -14.59 -8.68
N LEU A 283 1.98 -14.20 -8.49
CA LEU A 283 1.58 -13.50 -7.26
C LEU A 283 1.88 -14.33 -6.01
N THR A 284 1.59 -15.63 -6.03
CA THR A 284 1.89 -16.55 -4.94
C THR A 284 3.39 -16.84 -4.78
N ARG A 285 4.18 -16.91 -5.87
CA ARG A 285 5.64 -17.07 -5.76
C ARG A 285 6.35 -15.83 -5.25
N ALA A 286 5.81 -14.64 -5.50
CA ALA A 286 6.33 -13.38 -4.97
C ALA A 286 6.24 -13.28 -3.44
N ILE A 287 5.38 -14.08 -2.80
CA ILE A 287 5.26 -14.21 -1.34
C ILE A 287 5.85 -15.53 -0.79
N GLY A 288 6.55 -16.31 -1.63
CA GLY A 288 7.29 -17.50 -1.20
C GLY A 288 6.60 -18.86 -1.41
N SER A 289 5.40 -18.92 -1.98
CA SER A 289 4.76 -20.19 -2.35
C SER A 289 5.49 -20.88 -3.52
N ASP A 290 5.29 -22.19 -3.68
CA ASP A 290 5.71 -22.97 -4.85
C ASP A 290 4.65 -23.01 -5.98
N LYS A 291 3.39 -22.65 -5.67
CA LYS A 291 2.28 -22.63 -6.64
C LYS A 291 2.29 -21.35 -7.48
N ASP A 292 1.86 -21.46 -8.73
CA ASP A 292 1.60 -20.32 -9.62
C ASP A 292 0.11 -19.95 -9.63
N ARG A 293 -0.23 -18.78 -9.08
CA ARG A 293 -1.58 -18.19 -9.06
C ARG A 293 -1.53 -16.70 -9.43
N GLY A 294 -2.67 -16.19 -9.86
CA GLY A 294 -2.88 -14.80 -10.24
C GLY A 294 -4.20 -14.26 -9.70
N LEU A 295 -4.33 -12.94 -9.73
CA LEU A 295 -5.49 -12.19 -9.26
C LEU A 295 -6.49 -12.02 -10.40
N ALA A 296 -7.73 -12.48 -10.20
CA ALA A 296 -8.88 -11.95 -10.95
C ALA A 296 -9.51 -10.80 -10.15
N HIS A 297 -9.84 -9.69 -10.81
CA HIS A 297 -10.48 -8.54 -10.15
C HIS A 297 -11.67 -7.98 -10.94
N VAL A 298 -12.59 -7.33 -10.22
CA VAL A 298 -13.71 -6.58 -10.79
C VAL A 298 -14.10 -5.42 -9.86
N GLY A 299 -14.36 -4.25 -10.42
CA GLY A 299 -14.77 -3.07 -9.66
C GLY A 299 -15.55 -2.05 -10.47
N VAL A 300 -16.41 -1.32 -9.77
CA VAL A 300 -17.30 -0.27 -10.30
C VAL A 300 -17.19 0.94 -9.39
N VAL A 301 -17.09 2.12 -9.98
CA VAL A 301 -17.16 3.42 -9.28
C VAL A 301 -18.20 4.29 -9.99
N TRP A 302 -19.13 4.83 -9.21
CA TRP A 302 -20.05 5.88 -9.62
C TRP A 302 -19.61 7.21 -9.01
N ASP A 303 -19.11 8.11 -9.85
CA ASP A 303 -18.53 9.40 -9.53
C ASP A 303 -19.11 10.43 -10.53
N PRO A 304 -20.36 10.90 -10.30
CA PRO A 304 -21.11 11.78 -11.20
C PRO A 304 -20.66 13.25 -11.15
N HIS A 305 -19.98 13.68 -10.09
CA HIS A 305 -19.47 15.03 -9.86
C HIS A 305 -18.43 15.04 -8.74
N GLU A 306 -17.55 16.03 -8.70
CA GLU A 306 -16.41 16.13 -7.75
C GLU A 306 -16.77 15.89 -6.26
N ASP A 307 -17.95 16.35 -5.84
CA ASP A 307 -18.46 16.22 -4.47
C ASP A 307 -19.10 14.87 -4.11
N PHE A 308 -19.07 13.84 -4.97
CA PHE A 308 -19.61 12.54 -4.61
C PHE A 308 -18.99 11.42 -5.43
N HIS A 309 -18.58 10.35 -4.74
CA HIS A 309 -18.30 9.08 -5.37
C HIS A 309 -18.70 7.93 -4.45
N ILE A 310 -19.09 6.81 -5.05
CA ILE A 310 -19.29 5.54 -4.34
C ILE A 310 -18.82 4.40 -5.24
N GLY A 311 -18.23 3.36 -4.67
CA GLY A 311 -17.89 2.18 -5.45
C GLY A 311 -17.45 1.00 -4.60
N ALA A 312 -17.21 -0.09 -5.29
CA ALA A 312 -16.58 -1.27 -4.73
C ALA A 312 -15.68 -1.93 -5.76
N ILE A 313 -14.62 -2.56 -5.27
CA ILE A 313 -13.70 -3.37 -6.05
C ILE A 313 -13.29 -4.59 -5.25
N GLY A 314 -13.43 -5.76 -5.85
CA GLY A 314 -13.05 -7.03 -5.25
C GLY A 314 -12.16 -7.84 -6.16
N GLY A 315 -11.53 -8.84 -5.59
CA GLY A 315 -10.70 -9.77 -6.32
C GLY A 315 -10.41 -11.05 -5.55
N ILE A 316 -9.89 -12.02 -6.27
CA ILE A 316 -9.51 -13.35 -5.77
C ILE A 316 -8.18 -13.76 -6.36
N VAL A 317 -7.25 -14.16 -5.50
CA VAL A 317 -6.10 -15.00 -5.84
C VAL A 317 -6.42 -16.40 -5.31
N PRO A 318 -6.76 -17.37 -6.19
CA PRO A 318 -7.13 -18.70 -5.74
C PRO A 318 -6.02 -19.35 -4.92
N ASP A 319 -6.40 -20.16 -3.93
CA ASP A 319 -5.53 -20.78 -2.94
C ASP A 319 -4.83 -19.77 -1.99
N LEU A 320 -5.28 -18.52 -1.91
CA LEU A 320 -4.60 -17.50 -1.10
C LEU A 320 -5.55 -16.53 -0.39
N LEU A 321 -6.38 -15.80 -1.15
CA LEU A 321 -7.08 -14.61 -0.64
C LEU A 321 -8.21 -14.22 -1.59
N ALA A 322 -9.40 -14.00 -1.04
CA ALA A 322 -10.44 -13.20 -1.68
C ALA A 322 -10.79 -12.00 -0.81
N GLY A 323 -11.20 -10.89 -1.42
CA GLY A 323 -11.62 -9.72 -0.66
C GLY A 323 -12.34 -8.68 -1.50
N VAL A 324 -13.00 -7.75 -0.81
CA VAL A 324 -13.68 -6.59 -1.39
C VAL A 324 -13.36 -5.34 -0.57
N TYR A 325 -13.06 -4.26 -1.28
CA TYR A 325 -12.98 -2.91 -0.76
C TYR A 325 -14.18 -2.11 -1.26
N GLY A 326 -14.94 -1.52 -0.35
CA GLY A 326 -16.05 -0.60 -0.64
C GLY A 326 -15.75 0.79 -0.10
N GLU A 327 -16.17 1.83 -0.81
CA GLU A 327 -15.87 3.21 -0.44
C GLU A 327 -16.99 4.17 -0.87
N LEU A 328 -17.21 5.21 -0.07
CA LEU A 328 -18.13 6.33 -0.29
C LEU A 328 -17.42 7.63 0.09
N GLY A 329 -17.62 8.70 -0.66
CA GLY A 329 -17.24 10.06 -0.27
C GLY A 329 -18.26 11.11 -0.70
N VAL A 330 -18.32 12.19 0.08
CA VAL A 330 -19.25 13.31 -0.07
C VAL A 330 -18.55 14.63 0.29
N GLY A 331 -18.46 15.55 -0.67
CA GLY A 331 -17.96 16.92 -0.51
C GLY A 331 -19.10 17.93 -0.33
N ARG A 332 -18.85 19.02 0.41
CA ARG A 332 -19.76 20.16 0.55
C ARG A 332 -19.01 21.48 0.75
N ASP A 333 -19.34 22.44 -0.09
CA ASP A 333 -19.01 23.84 0.12
C ASP A 333 -19.88 24.46 1.22
N LEU A 334 -19.23 25.23 2.09
CA LEU A 334 -19.87 26.05 3.12
C LEU A 334 -19.66 27.54 2.83
N ALA A 335 -20.44 28.37 3.53
CA ALA A 335 -20.26 29.82 3.47
C ALA A 335 -18.85 30.23 3.94
N ASN A 336 -18.38 31.37 3.42
CA ASN A 336 -17.09 31.99 3.76
C ASN A 336 -15.84 31.20 3.32
N GLY A 337 -15.94 30.30 2.32
CA GLY A 337 -14.78 29.61 1.74
C GLY A 337 -14.24 28.46 2.60
N TRP A 338 -15.08 27.91 3.47
CA TRP A 338 -14.85 26.61 4.09
C TRP A 338 -15.36 25.50 3.19
N GLU A 339 -14.64 24.40 3.11
CA GLU A 339 -15.07 23.19 2.41
C GLU A 339 -14.98 22.01 3.37
N LEU A 340 -15.98 21.15 3.33
CA LEU A 340 -16.00 19.90 4.07
C LEU A 340 -15.99 18.72 3.12
N ARG A 341 -15.35 17.64 3.54
CA ARG A 341 -15.47 16.32 2.92
C ARG A 341 -15.75 15.28 3.98
N PHE A 342 -16.56 14.27 3.69
CA PHE A 342 -16.76 13.09 4.53
C PHE A 342 -16.66 11.83 3.69
N ASP A 343 -16.02 10.78 4.20
CA ASP A 343 -15.80 9.55 3.47
C ASP A 343 -15.88 8.33 4.39
N GLY A 344 -16.14 7.16 3.82
CA GLY A 344 -16.23 5.89 4.53
C GLY A 344 -15.67 4.76 3.67
N GLN A 345 -14.90 3.87 4.29
CA GLN A 345 -14.35 2.68 3.66
C GLN A 345 -14.71 1.42 4.45
N ILE A 346 -14.84 0.30 3.74
CA ILE A 346 -14.93 -1.04 4.34
C ILE A 346 -14.07 -2.01 3.54
N THR A 347 -13.33 -2.85 4.25
CA THR A 347 -12.62 -4.01 3.69
C THR A 347 -13.21 -5.28 4.30
N LEU A 348 -13.43 -6.28 3.45
CA LEU A 348 -13.65 -7.67 3.85
C LEU A 348 -12.58 -8.54 3.15
N GLN A 349 -11.95 -9.46 3.88
CA GLN A 349 -10.95 -10.40 3.40
C GLN A 349 -11.23 -11.79 3.98
N THR A 350 -10.95 -12.83 3.19
CA THR A 350 -11.05 -14.24 3.58
C THR A 350 -9.93 -15.02 2.87
N ASP A 351 -9.48 -16.10 3.49
CA ASP A 351 -8.69 -17.13 2.84
C ASP A 351 -9.43 -17.73 1.61
N THR A 352 -8.73 -18.52 0.80
CA THR A 352 -9.38 -19.34 -0.22
C THR A 352 -8.60 -20.61 -0.50
N GLY A 353 -9.31 -21.68 -0.90
CA GLY A 353 -8.69 -22.88 -1.47
C GLY A 353 -7.75 -23.59 -0.50
N ASP A 354 -6.50 -23.80 -0.93
CA ASP A 354 -5.47 -24.46 -0.10
C ASP A 354 -4.80 -23.54 0.96
N ASP A 355 -5.37 -22.35 1.23
CA ASP A 355 -4.86 -21.28 2.10
C ASP A 355 -3.33 -21.19 2.23
N LEU A 356 -2.71 -20.61 1.21
CA LEU A 356 -1.27 -20.36 1.17
C LEU A 356 -0.79 -19.24 2.11
N LEU A 357 -1.68 -18.58 2.87
CA LEU A 357 -1.26 -17.65 3.94
C LEU A 357 -1.08 -18.34 5.29
N GLY A 358 -1.75 -19.47 5.54
CA GLY A 358 -1.57 -20.28 6.75
C GLY A 358 -2.32 -19.73 7.95
N ASP A 359 -3.64 -19.74 7.86
CA ASP A 359 -4.63 -19.30 8.85
C ASP A 359 -4.47 -17.83 9.28
N LEU A 360 -3.87 -16.97 8.43
CA LEU A 360 -3.71 -15.53 8.69
C LEU A 360 -4.98 -14.70 8.41
N LEU A 361 -6.02 -15.31 7.85
CA LEU A 361 -7.31 -14.70 7.56
C LEU A 361 -8.42 -15.58 8.16
N ASP A 362 -9.25 -14.96 9.00
CA ASP A 362 -10.48 -15.52 9.55
C ASP A 362 -11.48 -14.37 9.68
N ASP A 363 -12.63 -14.48 9.00
CA ASP A 363 -13.69 -13.46 8.85
C ASP A 363 -13.20 -11.99 8.84
N THR A 364 -12.08 -11.72 8.16
CA THR A 364 -11.28 -10.50 8.37
C THR A 364 -11.96 -9.26 7.82
N TRP A 365 -12.17 -8.23 8.66
CA TRP A 365 -12.78 -6.98 8.22
C TRP A 365 -12.11 -5.73 8.82
N ASN A 366 -12.23 -4.61 8.12
CA ASN A 366 -11.85 -3.29 8.61
C ASN A 366 -12.89 -2.24 8.17
N LEU A 367 -13.22 -1.32 9.07
CA LEU A 367 -14.10 -0.17 8.84
C LEU A 367 -13.30 1.11 9.15
N GLY A 368 -13.33 2.10 8.25
CA GLY A 368 -12.69 3.40 8.46
C GLY A 368 -13.49 4.55 7.87
N MET A 369 -13.28 5.78 8.37
CA MET A 369 -14.00 6.98 7.90
C MET A 369 -13.03 8.18 7.71
N ARG A 370 -13.28 9.09 6.71
CA ARG A 370 -12.76 10.50 6.63
C ARG A 370 -13.77 11.61 6.97
N THR A 371 -13.28 12.68 7.61
CA THR A 371 -13.71 14.06 7.46
C THR A 371 -12.50 14.90 7.01
N ALA A 372 -12.69 15.88 6.15
CA ALA A 372 -11.73 16.96 5.98
C ALA A 372 -12.44 18.30 6.14
N ALA A 373 -11.74 19.27 6.72
CA ALA A 373 -12.13 20.67 6.66
C ALA A 373 -10.97 21.49 6.10
N SER A 374 -11.21 22.26 5.05
CA SER A 374 -10.22 23.18 4.47
C SER A 374 -10.63 24.63 4.58
N TYR A 375 -9.63 25.50 4.75
CA TYR A 375 -9.76 26.95 4.69
C TYR A 375 -8.41 27.60 4.36
N ALA A 376 -8.37 28.45 3.31
CA ALA A 376 -7.23 29.28 2.94
C ALA A 376 -5.86 28.55 2.85
N GLY A 377 -5.87 27.33 2.29
CA GLY A 377 -4.70 26.46 2.12
C GLY A 377 -4.40 25.53 3.29
N ALA A 378 -5.10 25.66 4.43
CA ALA A 378 -5.04 24.69 5.53
C ALA A 378 -6.05 23.57 5.31
N VAL A 379 -5.68 22.33 5.64
CA VAL A 379 -6.58 21.17 5.65
C VAL A 379 -6.40 20.39 6.95
N PHE A 380 -7.51 20.12 7.65
CA PHE A 380 -7.56 19.36 8.91
C PHE A 380 -8.35 18.07 8.74
N ARG A 381 -7.90 16.95 9.37
CA ARG A 381 -8.49 15.60 9.25
C ARG A 381 -8.36 14.84 10.60
N LEU A 382 -9.32 13.96 10.94
CA LEU A 382 -9.55 13.37 12.29
C LEU A 382 -9.96 11.86 12.36
N GLY A 383 -9.23 10.93 11.73
CA GLY A 383 -9.57 9.52 11.50
C GLY A 383 -10.00 8.63 12.63
N ILE A 384 -10.83 7.66 12.23
CA ILE A 384 -11.11 6.43 12.97
C ILE A 384 -10.94 5.23 12.03
N SER A 385 -10.39 4.14 12.55
CA SER A 385 -10.30 2.82 11.92
C SER A 385 -10.56 1.76 12.98
N ILE A 386 -11.30 0.70 12.63
CA ILE A 386 -11.59 -0.45 13.50
C ILE A 386 -11.38 -1.72 12.67
N THR A 387 -10.60 -2.64 13.20
CA THR A 387 -10.35 -3.97 12.60
C THR A 387 -11.05 -5.06 13.41
N GLY A 388 -11.55 -6.09 12.74
CA GLY A 388 -12.19 -7.25 13.36
C GLY A 388 -11.27 -7.97 14.35
N PRO A 389 -11.83 -8.67 15.36
CA PRO A 389 -11.06 -9.18 16.48
C PRO A 389 -10.23 -10.44 16.16
N ASP A 390 -10.50 -11.10 15.04
CA ASP A 390 -10.04 -12.46 14.75
C ASP A 390 -8.72 -12.47 13.97
N ALA A 391 -8.58 -11.63 12.95
CA ALA A 391 -7.42 -11.59 12.06
C ALA A 391 -7.04 -10.16 11.61
N ALA A 392 -5.78 -10.01 11.19
CA ALA A 392 -5.21 -8.74 10.73
C ALA A 392 -5.43 -8.53 9.23
N ILE A 393 -5.53 -7.27 8.80
CA ILE A 393 -5.63 -6.91 7.37
C ILE A 393 -4.31 -7.22 6.66
N VAL A 394 -4.38 -7.97 5.55
CA VAL A 394 -3.20 -8.35 4.75
C VAL A 394 -3.14 -7.58 3.42
N ASN A 395 -1.93 -7.19 3.01
CA ASN A 395 -1.70 -6.39 1.80
C ASN A 395 -0.47 -6.86 0.98
N PRO A 396 -0.41 -8.14 0.53
CA PRO A 396 0.80 -8.72 -0.08
C PRO A 396 1.28 -8.05 -1.37
N TYR A 397 0.43 -7.28 -2.08
CA TYR A 397 0.70 -6.76 -3.42
C TYR A 397 0.65 -5.23 -3.53
N GLY A 398 0.65 -4.49 -2.42
CA GLY A 398 0.47 -3.03 -2.44
C GLY A 398 0.57 -2.36 -1.06
N THR A 399 0.33 -1.05 -1.01
CA THR A 399 0.00 -0.34 0.23
C THR A 399 -1.41 -0.71 0.71
N ASN A 400 -1.64 -0.53 2.01
CA ASN A 400 -2.96 -0.62 2.59
C ASN A 400 -3.78 0.63 2.14
N PRO A 401 -5.02 0.51 1.64
CA PRO A 401 -5.90 1.67 1.43
C PRO A 401 -6.34 2.31 2.76
N SER A 402 -6.03 1.69 3.90
CA SER A 402 -6.48 2.08 5.23
C SER A 402 -6.30 3.56 5.52
N TYR A 403 -7.35 4.11 6.10
CA TYR A 403 -7.49 5.51 6.43
C TYR A 403 -6.51 6.04 7.50
N VAL A 404 -5.77 5.12 8.11
CA VAL A 404 -4.76 5.34 9.15
C VAL A 404 -3.38 4.78 8.72
N ASP A 405 -3.16 4.54 7.42
CA ASP A 405 -1.86 4.08 6.88
C ASP A 405 -0.81 5.21 6.87
N LEU A 406 0.25 5.03 7.66
CA LEU A 406 1.38 5.95 7.87
C LEU A 406 2.71 5.34 7.38
N MET A 407 3.81 6.08 7.54
CA MET A 407 5.13 5.73 7.00
C MET A 407 5.68 4.36 7.46
N GLN A 408 5.38 3.91 8.68
CA GLN A 408 5.89 2.69 9.29
C GLN A 408 4.81 1.67 9.65
N ARG A 409 3.57 2.08 9.94
CA ARG A 409 2.44 1.21 10.34
C ARG A 409 1.12 1.55 9.65
N SER A 410 0.32 0.50 9.42
CA SER A 410 -0.99 0.56 8.78
C SER A 410 -2.18 0.47 9.74
N PHE A 411 -1.93 0.27 11.03
CA PHE A 411 -2.95 0.20 12.11
C PHE A 411 -4.16 -0.71 11.78
N GLY A 412 -3.86 -1.93 11.32
CA GLY A 412 -4.82 -2.95 10.92
C GLY A 412 -4.55 -4.33 11.50
N ARG A 413 -4.01 -4.42 12.72
CA ARG A 413 -3.95 -5.70 13.48
C ARG A 413 -5.34 -6.14 13.90
N ALA A 414 -5.50 -7.43 14.20
CA ALA A 414 -6.73 -7.94 14.80
C ALA A 414 -7.08 -7.15 16.07
N ASP A 415 -8.36 -6.83 16.26
CA ASP A 415 -8.93 -6.05 17.36
C ASP A 415 -8.42 -4.59 17.46
N GLU A 416 -7.60 -4.11 16.52
CA GLU A 416 -7.00 -2.77 16.59
C GLU A 416 -8.02 -1.67 16.25
N LYS A 417 -8.14 -0.68 17.14
CA LYS A 417 -8.86 0.57 16.92
C LYS A 417 -7.83 1.69 16.79
N ALA A 418 -7.96 2.59 15.82
CA ALA A 418 -6.98 3.66 15.61
C ALA A 418 -7.63 5.01 15.35
N LEU A 419 -7.03 6.06 15.91
CA LEU A 419 -7.43 7.46 15.80
C LEU A 419 -6.33 8.27 15.10
N LEU A 420 -6.64 9.01 14.03
CA LEU A 420 -5.68 9.85 13.30
C LEU A 420 -6.01 11.34 13.50
N ALA A 421 -5.03 12.18 13.82
CA ALA A 421 -5.12 13.63 13.68
C ALA A 421 -4.11 14.10 12.61
N SER A 422 -4.56 14.87 11.62
CA SER A 422 -3.72 15.33 10.52
C SER A 422 -3.99 16.80 10.17
N ILE A 423 -2.92 17.50 9.84
CA ILE A 423 -2.94 18.89 9.39
C ILE A 423 -1.96 19.07 8.21
N SER A 424 -2.42 19.67 7.12
CA SER A 424 -1.56 20.16 6.03
C SER A 424 -1.74 21.66 5.79
N TYR A 425 -0.71 22.28 5.20
CA TYR A 425 -0.77 23.67 4.73
C TYR A 425 -0.05 23.84 3.38
N ASP A 426 -0.74 24.42 2.41
CA ASP A 426 -0.16 24.94 1.16
C ASP A 426 0.17 26.44 1.33
N PHE A 427 1.45 26.77 1.20
CA PHE A 427 1.97 28.13 1.39
C PHE A 427 1.89 29.00 0.13
N SER A 428 1.32 28.51 -0.97
CA SER A 428 1.14 29.28 -2.22
C SER A 428 0.35 30.57 -1.99
N ASN A 429 -0.70 30.54 -1.15
CA ASN A 429 -1.47 31.72 -0.72
C ASN A 429 -0.67 32.72 0.15
N ARG A 430 0.59 32.43 0.48
CA ARG A 430 1.52 33.27 1.23
C ARG A 430 2.77 33.65 0.42
N GLY A 431 2.77 33.38 -0.89
CA GLY A 431 3.87 33.70 -1.80
C GLY A 431 5.01 32.66 -1.84
N PHE A 432 4.83 31.50 -1.20
CA PHE A 432 5.78 30.38 -1.26
C PHE A 432 5.20 29.25 -2.10
N GLU A 433 5.07 29.48 -3.41
CA GLU A 433 4.45 28.53 -4.33
C GLU A 433 5.15 27.17 -4.34
N GLY A 434 4.34 26.11 -4.28
CA GLY A 434 4.82 24.73 -4.29
C GLY A 434 5.54 24.29 -3.03
N PHE A 435 5.57 25.11 -1.96
CA PHE A 435 5.99 24.68 -0.63
C PHE A 435 4.78 24.23 0.18
N THR A 436 4.83 23.01 0.70
CA THR A 436 3.73 22.41 1.47
C THR A 436 4.27 21.62 2.66
N VAL A 437 3.51 21.56 3.75
CA VAL A 437 3.85 20.76 4.94
C VAL A 437 2.62 19.94 5.34
N ILE A 438 2.83 18.71 5.78
CA ILE A 438 1.80 17.87 6.41
C ILE A 438 2.37 17.15 7.63
N MET A 439 1.57 17.08 8.68
CA MET A 439 1.83 16.30 9.89
C MET A 439 0.66 15.34 10.12
N ASN A 440 0.95 14.08 10.43
CA ASN A 440 -0.03 13.04 10.73
C ASN A 440 0.34 12.37 12.06
N PHE A 441 -0.60 12.21 12.97
CA PHE A 441 -0.41 11.48 14.22
C PHE A 441 -1.50 10.41 14.34
N VAL A 442 -1.11 9.15 14.51
CA VAL A 442 -2.05 8.05 14.83
C VAL A 442 -1.75 7.49 16.21
N ALA A 443 -2.81 7.27 16.99
CA ALA A 443 -2.79 6.40 18.15
C ALA A 443 -3.65 5.17 17.86
N GLY A 444 -3.06 3.98 18.02
CA GLY A 444 -3.68 2.67 17.89
C GLY A 444 -3.78 1.98 19.25
N PHE A 445 -4.92 1.35 19.48
CA PHE A 445 -5.32 0.74 20.74
C PHE A 445 -5.75 -0.71 20.51
N ASP A 446 -5.54 -1.56 21.52
CA ASP A 446 -5.98 -2.97 21.56
C ASP A 446 -5.48 -3.84 20.39
N GLY A 447 -4.36 -3.48 19.73
CA GLY A 447 -3.89 -4.24 18.58
C GLY A 447 -3.26 -5.57 18.99
N LYS A 448 -3.87 -6.70 18.63
CA LYS A 448 -3.35 -8.04 18.98
C LYS A 448 -2.09 -8.42 18.20
N LEU A 449 -1.13 -8.99 18.92
CA LEU A 449 0.06 -9.66 18.41
C LEU A 449 0.29 -10.94 19.23
N GLN A 450 0.06 -12.11 18.62
CA GLN A 450 0.19 -13.42 19.29
C GLN A 450 -0.58 -13.49 20.62
N ASP A 451 -1.87 -13.15 20.59
CA ASP A 451 -2.79 -13.06 21.74
C ASP A 451 -2.44 -12.01 22.82
N ILE A 452 -1.42 -11.17 22.61
CA ILE A 452 -1.08 -10.05 23.48
C ILE A 452 -1.56 -8.75 22.83
N HIS A 453 -2.31 -7.93 23.57
CA HIS A 453 -2.70 -6.57 23.16
C HIS A 453 -1.54 -5.60 23.32
N ASP A 454 -1.34 -4.72 22.33
CA ASP A 454 -0.26 -3.74 22.27
C ASP A 454 -0.78 -2.42 21.68
N ASP A 455 -0.59 -1.33 22.43
CA ASP A 455 -0.92 0.02 21.99
C ASP A 455 0.30 0.63 21.27
N ARG A 456 0.04 1.52 20.31
CA ARG A 456 1.10 2.16 19.54
C ARG A 456 0.74 3.52 19.00
N GLN A 457 1.76 4.33 18.75
CA GLN A 457 1.60 5.71 18.30
C GLN A 457 2.66 6.03 17.24
N GLU A 458 2.23 6.64 16.13
CA GLU A 458 3.13 7.07 15.06
C GLU A 458 2.87 8.55 14.71
N LEU A 459 3.94 9.33 14.69
CA LEU A 459 3.95 10.72 14.24
C LEU A 459 4.79 10.84 12.96
N ASP A 460 4.17 11.28 11.88
CA ASP A 460 4.82 11.59 10.61
C ASP A 460 4.83 13.10 10.37
N LEU A 461 5.96 13.62 9.90
CA LEU A 461 6.12 14.97 9.37
C LEU A 461 6.69 14.86 7.95
N THR A 462 6.03 15.50 6.97
CA THR A 462 6.53 15.63 5.60
C THR A 462 6.56 17.09 5.20
N ILE A 463 7.72 17.52 4.69
CA ILE A 463 7.98 18.85 4.14
C ILE A 463 8.31 18.68 2.67
N ASP A 464 7.63 19.46 1.83
CA ASP A 464 7.68 19.36 0.38
C ASP A 464 7.95 20.71 -0.26
N TYR A 465 8.81 20.70 -1.28
CA TYR A 465 8.99 21.81 -2.20
C TYR A 465 8.97 21.29 -3.64
N ARG A 466 8.14 21.86 -4.52
CA ARG A 466 8.14 21.60 -5.97
C ARG A 466 8.22 22.91 -6.74
N ALA A 467 9.32 23.11 -7.46
CA ALA A 467 9.53 24.29 -8.29
C ALA A 467 8.58 24.29 -9.50
N LYS A 468 7.74 25.33 -9.57
CA LYS A 468 6.69 25.50 -10.61
C LYS A 468 7.22 26.20 -11.88
N GLU A 469 8.28 26.99 -11.74
CA GLU A 469 8.82 27.87 -12.78
C GLU A 469 10.37 27.88 -12.80
N GLY A 470 10.94 28.59 -13.78
CA GLY A 470 12.38 28.77 -13.93
C GLY A 470 13.14 27.51 -14.38
N LEU A 471 14.47 27.56 -14.26
CA LEU A 471 15.38 26.49 -14.71
C LEU A 471 15.17 25.16 -13.97
N LEU A 472 14.64 25.22 -12.75
CA LEU A 472 14.37 24.04 -11.92
C LEU A 472 12.89 23.60 -11.99
N LYS A 473 12.09 24.10 -12.93
CA LYS A 473 10.71 23.65 -13.11
C LYS A 473 10.63 22.11 -13.17
N ASN A 474 9.69 21.54 -12.42
CA ASN A 474 9.51 20.09 -12.16
C ASN A 474 10.55 19.43 -11.21
N PHE A 475 11.50 20.18 -10.66
CA PHE A 475 12.27 19.71 -9.50
C PHE A 475 11.37 19.63 -8.27
N SER A 476 11.52 18.58 -7.47
CA SER A 476 10.95 18.53 -6.12
C SER A 476 11.87 17.91 -5.10
N LEU A 477 11.88 18.48 -3.90
CA LEU A 477 12.50 17.97 -2.69
C LEU A 477 11.41 17.60 -1.68
N ARG A 478 11.42 16.35 -1.21
CA ARG A 478 10.57 15.83 -0.13
C ARG A 478 11.46 15.36 1.02
N VAL A 479 11.26 15.93 2.20
CA VAL A 479 11.91 15.50 3.45
C VAL A 479 10.84 14.96 4.37
N ARG A 480 11.05 13.77 4.92
CA ARG A 480 10.09 13.08 5.79
C ARG A 480 10.79 12.57 7.05
N GLY A 481 10.16 12.78 8.20
CA GLY A 481 10.52 12.18 9.48
C GLY A 481 9.31 11.43 10.03
N SER A 482 9.54 10.26 10.61
CA SER A 482 8.51 9.47 11.28
C SER A 482 9.06 8.93 12.60
N TRP A 483 8.24 8.96 13.65
CA TRP A 483 8.57 8.49 14.99
C TRP A 483 7.47 7.54 15.47
N LEU A 484 7.87 6.29 15.78
CA LEU A 484 6.98 5.21 16.18
C LEU A 484 7.31 4.78 17.61
N ASN A 485 6.28 4.57 18.41
CA ASN A 485 6.35 3.97 19.74
C ASN A 485 5.32 2.82 19.80
N GLU A 486 5.73 1.65 20.28
CA GLU A 486 4.88 0.46 20.48
C GLU A 486 5.15 -0.05 21.90
N ASP A 487 4.11 -0.23 22.74
CA ASP A 487 4.24 -0.43 24.19
C ASP A 487 4.98 -1.72 24.57
N LEU A 488 4.88 -2.78 23.77
CA LEU A 488 5.62 -4.02 23.95
C LEU A 488 7.09 -3.96 23.49
N THR A 489 7.61 -2.78 23.13
CA THR A 489 8.99 -2.63 22.61
C THR A 489 9.86 -1.70 23.45
N ASP A 490 11.08 -2.15 23.77
CA ASP A 490 12.06 -1.37 24.55
C ASP A 490 12.64 -0.16 23.79
N ARG A 491 12.25 0.08 22.53
CA ARG A 491 12.84 1.10 21.66
C ARG A 491 11.79 1.72 20.72
N ASN A 492 11.88 3.03 20.56
CA ASN A 492 11.13 3.76 19.54
C ASN A 492 11.73 3.54 18.15
N GLY A 493 10.87 3.40 17.13
CA GLY A 493 11.25 3.43 15.72
C GLY A 493 11.43 4.86 15.22
N THR A 494 12.35 5.10 14.29
CA THR A 494 12.52 6.39 13.61
C THR A 494 12.91 6.20 12.16
N ASP A 495 12.15 6.85 11.26
CA ASP A 495 12.32 6.80 9.81
C ASP A 495 12.67 8.19 9.29
N VAL A 496 13.83 8.37 8.66
CA VAL A 496 14.24 9.62 8.01
C VAL A 496 14.41 9.41 6.52
N ARG A 497 13.71 10.21 5.72
CA ARG A 497 13.63 10.08 4.26
C ARG A 497 13.95 11.42 3.60
N VAL A 498 14.90 11.45 2.67
CA VAL A 498 15.21 12.61 1.84
C VAL A 498 15.15 12.19 0.37
N ILE A 499 14.21 12.76 -0.37
CA ILE A 499 13.87 12.35 -1.74
C ILE A 499 13.98 13.58 -2.64
N LEU A 500 14.81 13.50 -3.67
CA LEU A 500 14.87 14.50 -4.74
C LEU A 500 14.34 13.86 -6.02
N ARG A 501 13.49 14.58 -6.74
CA ARG A 501 12.95 14.18 -8.05
C ARG A 501 13.14 15.30 -9.06
N TYR A 502 13.37 14.96 -10.32
CA TYR A 502 13.34 15.90 -11.43
C TYR A 502 12.70 15.24 -12.64
N ASP A 503 11.53 15.74 -13.04
CA ASP A 503 10.76 15.16 -14.13
C ASP A 503 10.95 15.99 -15.42
N LEU A 504 11.62 15.39 -16.41
CA LEU A 504 12.02 16.02 -17.67
C LEU A 504 11.12 15.50 -18.82
N PRO A 505 9.99 16.16 -19.14
CA PRO A 505 9.20 15.84 -20.32
C PRO A 505 9.97 16.30 -21.58
N VAL A 506 10.39 15.32 -22.37
CA VAL A 506 11.17 15.50 -23.60
C VAL A 506 10.25 15.76 -24.79
N ILE A 507 9.12 15.04 -24.86
CA ILE A 507 8.07 15.13 -25.89
C ILE A 507 6.73 15.11 -25.16
#